data_AF-A0A970Q0M9-F1
#
_entry.id   AF-A0A970Q0M9-F1
#
_cell.length_a   1.000
_cell.length_b   1.000
_cell.length_c   1.000
_cell.angle_alpha   90.00
_cell.angle_beta   90.00
_cell.angle_gamma   90.00
#
_symmetry.space_group_name_H-M   'P 1'
#
loop_
_entity.id
_entity.type
_entity.pdbx_description
1 polymer ?
#
loop_
_entity_poly.entity_id
_entity_poly.type
_entity_poly.pdbx_seq_one_letter_code
_entity_poly.pdbx_strand_id
1 'polypeptide(L)'
;MMSYTKTYEEINEKIKKGQAVVVTAEEVIDIVKEKGYAQAAREIDVVTTGTFGPMCSSGAFINFGHSNPRIKMKKVWLNGVEAYTGIAAVDVYLGAGQLPESDPENKVYPGRFSYGGGHVIQDLVAGKEIRLEAVAYGTDCYPNRKLETIITLDDVNEAFMFNPRNAYQNYNCAVNLGDRPLYTYMGILRPRLGNAAYSTSGQLSPLLNDPHYKTIGIGTRIFLGGGIGYVAWNGTQHHPNVSRGENGVPQTPAGTLSVIGDLKQMDPNWLVGLSYIGYGATMAVGIGIPIPILDEEILHYTAVKDEDIYCPIVDFFEGYPYKKDIDLGLANFKELKSGRININGKQVVTTPQSSYPRAKKIASILKDWIANGKFEISQPVQMLPGADANIDFKSIPDRRPVNGIIFNSRMGGK
;
A
#
# COMPACT_ATOMS: atom_id res chain seq x y z
N MET A 1 5.26 -28.55 -27.62
CA MET A 1 6.39 -28.70 -26.67
C MET A 1 5.79 -28.97 -25.31
N MET A 2 6.23 -30.00 -24.58
CA MET A 2 5.78 -30.20 -23.19
C MET A 2 6.15 -28.95 -22.39
N SER A 3 5.15 -28.25 -21.86
CA SER A 3 5.38 -27.09 -20.99
C SER A 3 6.06 -27.60 -19.73
N TYR A 4 7.27 -27.13 -19.49
CA TYR A 4 7.97 -27.39 -18.24
C TYR A 4 7.29 -26.55 -17.15
N THR A 5 6.86 -27.20 -16.06
CA THR A 5 6.17 -26.56 -14.94
C THR A 5 6.83 -26.97 -13.62
N LYS A 6 7.26 -26.00 -12.83
CA LYS A 6 7.75 -26.18 -11.45
C LYS A 6 6.58 -26.08 -10.46
N THR A 7 6.70 -26.72 -9.30
CA THR A 7 5.75 -26.54 -8.20
C THR A 7 6.31 -25.65 -7.08
N TYR A 8 5.42 -25.15 -6.21
CA TYR A 8 5.81 -24.39 -5.02
C TYR A 8 6.67 -25.25 -4.07
N GLU A 9 6.35 -26.54 -3.94
CA GLU A 9 7.08 -27.50 -3.12
C GLU A 9 8.50 -27.70 -3.63
N GLU A 10 8.67 -27.92 -4.94
CA GLU A 10 9.98 -28.08 -5.57
C GLU A 10 10.86 -26.85 -5.36
N ILE A 11 10.31 -25.65 -5.53
CA ILE A 11 11.03 -24.39 -5.29
C ILE A 11 11.39 -24.27 -3.81
N ASN A 12 10.47 -24.55 -2.88
CA ASN A 12 10.74 -24.50 -1.45
C ASN A 12 11.77 -25.54 -0.98
N GLU A 13 11.81 -26.73 -1.60
CA GLU A 13 12.87 -27.70 -1.35
C GLU A 13 14.24 -27.16 -1.75
N LYS A 14 14.34 -26.50 -2.91
CA LYS A 14 15.59 -25.84 -3.33
C LYS A 14 15.97 -24.70 -2.39
N ILE A 15 15.00 -23.90 -1.93
CA ILE A 15 15.22 -22.82 -0.95
C ILE A 15 15.82 -23.39 0.35
N LYS A 16 15.22 -24.48 0.89
CA LYS A 16 15.72 -25.16 2.10
C LYS A 16 17.13 -25.72 1.94
N LYS A 17 17.49 -26.15 0.73
CA LYS A 17 18.82 -26.67 0.39
C LYS A 17 19.83 -25.57 0.03
N GLY A 18 19.42 -24.29 -0.03
CA GLY A 18 20.27 -23.18 -0.49
C GLY A 18 20.63 -23.27 -1.98
N GLN A 19 19.80 -23.93 -2.78
CA GLN A 19 20.03 -24.22 -4.20
C GLN A 19 19.11 -23.42 -5.13
N ALA A 20 18.17 -22.66 -4.59
CA ALA A 20 17.22 -21.89 -5.40
C ALA A 20 17.92 -20.73 -6.13
N VAL A 21 17.64 -20.59 -7.42
CA VAL A 21 18.10 -19.43 -8.21
C VAL A 21 17.12 -18.29 -8.03
N VAL A 22 17.51 -17.30 -7.24
CA VAL A 22 16.68 -16.13 -6.91
C VAL A 22 17.28 -14.89 -7.55
N VAL A 23 16.48 -14.15 -8.30
CA VAL A 23 16.89 -12.88 -8.94
C VAL A 23 15.88 -11.78 -8.62
N THR A 24 16.24 -10.53 -8.90
CA THR A 24 15.32 -9.39 -8.81
C THR A 24 14.63 -9.15 -10.15
N ALA A 25 13.52 -8.42 -10.14
CA ALA A 25 12.83 -8.03 -11.37
C ALA A 25 13.65 -7.08 -12.27
N GLU A 26 14.73 -6.47 -11.77
CA GLU A 26 15.71 -5.79 -12.64
C GLU A 26 16.65 -6.78 -13.32
N GLU A 27 17.20 -7.74 -12.57
CA GLU A 27 18.18 -8.71 -13.08
C GLU A 27 17.58 -9.67 -14.11
N VAL A 28 16.31 -10.05 -13.95
CA VAL A 28 15.64 -11.00 -14.85
C VAL A 28 15.57 -10.49 -16.29
N ILE A 29 15.46 -9.17 -16.50
CA ILE A 29 15.37 -8.55 -17.83
C ILE A 29 16.65 -8.82 -18.64
N ASP A 30 17.81 -8.66 -18.01
CA ASP A 30 19.11 -8.91 -18.65
C ASP A 30 19.33 -10.41 -18.90
N ILE A 31 18.93 -11.26 -17.95
CA ILE A 31 19.04 -12.73 -18.10
C ILE A 31 18.19 -13.23 -19.26
N VAL A 32 16.96 -12.75 -19.40
CA VAL A 32 16.07 -13.09 -20.52
C VAL A 32 16.64 -12.60 -21.84
N LYS A 33 17.24 -11.41 -21.87
CA LYS A 33 17.89 -10.87 -23.08
C LYS A 33 19.07 -11.74 -23.53
N GLU A 34 19.83 -12.30 -22.60
CA GLU A 34 20.99 -13.15 -22.89
C GLU A 34 20.60 -14.60 -23.24
N LYS A 35 19.70 -15.22 -22.46
CA LYS A 35 19.40 -16.65 -22.52
C LYS A 35 18.09 -17.00 -23.23
N GLY A 36 17.19 -16.03 -23.39
CA GLY A 36 15.81 -16.25 -23.84
C GLY A 36 14.89 -16.79 -22.73
N TYR A 37 13.57 -16.62 -22.94
CA TYR A 37 12.53 -16.97 -21.96
C TYR A 37 12.55 -18.46 -21.57
N ALA A 38 12.53 -19.36 -22.56
CA ALA A 38 12.49 -20.81 -22.31
C ALA A 38 13.66 -21.34 -21.46
N GLN A 39 14.88 -20.82 -21.64
CA GLN A 39 16.03 -21.23 -20.84
C GLN A 39 16.00 -20.59 -19.45
N ALA A 40 15.76 -19.28 -19.39
CA ALA A 40 15.69 -18.54 -18.13
C ALA A 40 14.60 -19.11 -17.19
N ALA A 41 13.45 -19.56 -17.72
CA ALA A 41 12.35 -20.09 -16.92
C ALA A 41 12.69 -21.44 -16.26
N ARG A 42 13.56 -22.23 -16.90
CA ARG A 42 14.06 -23.48 -16.31
C ARG A 42 15.05 -23.21 -15.18
N GLU A 43 15.90 -22.20 -15.33
CA GLU A 43 16.96 -21.89 -14.39
C GLU A 43 16.46 -21.11 -13.17
N ILE A 44 15.69 -20.04 -13.37
CA ILE A 44 15.24 -19.13 -12.31
C ILE A 44 14.08 -19.75 -11.54
N ASP A 45 14.17 -19.79 -10.20
CA ASP A 45 13.12 -20.31 -9.35
C ASP A 45 12.21 -19.20 -8.79
N VAL A 46 12.77 -18.03 -8.46
CA VAL A 46 12.00 -16.90 -7.91
C VAL A 46 12.52 -15.57 -8.45
N VAL A 47 11.58 -14.69 -8.83
CA VAL A 47 11.84 -13.27 -9.09
C VAL A 47 11.30 -12.43 -7.95
N THR A 48 12.15 -11.59 -7.37
CA THR A 48 11.79 -10.71 -6.25
C THR A 48 11.47 -9.30 -6.72
N THR A 49 10.38 -8.76 -6.19
CA THR A 49 9.85 -7.43 -6.51
C THR A 49 9.84 -6.54 -5.27
N GLY A 50 9.65 -5.24 -5.46
CA GLY A 50 9.64 -4.28 -4.36
C GLY A 50 8.95 -2.98 -4.70
N THR A 51 8.30 -2.39 -3.70
CA THR A 51 7.78 -1.03 -3.75
C THR A 51 7.91 -0.36 -2.39
N PHE A 52 8.17 0.94 -2.40
CA PHE A 52 8.17 1.79 -1.22
C PHE A 52 7.61 3.14 -1.59
N GLY A 53 6.47 3.49 -1.01
CA GLY A 53 5.82 4.76 -1.28
C GLY A 53 4.67 5.03 -0.32
N PRO A 54 4.06 6.22 -0.41
CA PRO A 54 2.93 6.61 0.42
C PRO A 54 1.73 5.67 0.20
N MET A 55 1.20 5.11 1.27
CA MET A 55 0.03 4.23 1.26
C MET A 55 -0.93 4.64 2.38
N CYS A 56 -1.81 5.60 2.08
CA CYS A 56 -2.71 6.19 3.07
C CYS A 56 -3.71 5.21 3.69
N SER A 57 -4.04 4.14 2.97
CA SER A 57 -4.90 3.05 3.42
C SER A 57 -4.12 1.98 4.19
N SER A 58 -3.35 2.46 5.17
CA SER A 58 -2.59 1.64 6.12
C SER A 58 -2.99 1.98 7.56
N GLY A 59 -2.76 1.05 8.48
CA GLY A 59 -3.07 1.22 9.89
C GLY A 59 -2.72 -0.02 10.69
N ALA A 60 -2.90 0.08 12.01
CA ALA A 60 -2.58 -1.01 12.93
C ALA A 60 -3.73 -1.29 13.89
N PHE A 61 -3.99 -2.57 14.12
CA PHE A 61 -4.74 -3.04 15.27
C PHE A 61 -3.81 -3.18 16.46
N ILE A 62 -4.26 -2.73 17.63
CA ILE A 62 -3.48 -2.79 18.88
C ILE A 62 -4.41 -3.27 20.00
N ASN A 63 -3.94 -4.26 20.77
CA ASN A 63 -4.56 -4.70 22.01
C ASN A 63 -3.68 -4.30 23.20
N PHE A 64 -4.17 -3.38 24.03
CA PHE A 64 -3.39 -2.83 25.15
C PHE A 64 -3.39 -3.70 26.41
N GLY A 65 -4.26 -4.71 26.50
CA GLY A 65 -4.58 -5.35 27.76
C GLY A 65 -5.40 -4.46 28.70
N HIS A 66 -5.82 -5.02 29.83
CA HIS A 66 -6.62 -4.29 30.81
C HIS A 66 -5.77 -3.60 31.87
N SER A 67 -6.17 -2.38 32.25
CA SER A 67 -5.74 -1.75 33.50
C SER A 67 -6.37 -2.43 34.73
N ASN A 68 -5.89 -2.07 35.91
CA ASN A 68 -6.50 -2.47 37.19
C ASN A 68 -6.99 -1.22 37.95
N PRO A 69 -8.32 -1.05 38.13
CA PRO A 69 -9.39 -1.96 37.73
C PRO A 69 -9.65 -1.95 36.21
N ARG A 70 -10.32 -2.99 35.69
CA ARG A 70 -10.50 -3.19 34.23
C ARG A 70 -11.25 -2.04 33.56
N ILE A 71 -10.90 -1.75 32.30
CA ILE A 71 -11.49 -0.70 31.46
C ILE A 71 -12.11 -1.28 30.18
N LYS A 72 -13.20 -0.65 29.71
CA LYS A 72 -13.79 -0.84 28.38
C LYS A 72 -13.75 0.48 27.63
N MET A 73 -12.71 0.65 26.82
CA MET A 73 -12.37 1.90 26.18
C MET A 73 -13.44 2.32 25.17
N LYS A 74 -14.00 3.51 25.36
CA LYS A 74 -14.96 4.14 24.43
C LYS A 74 -14.27 5.08 23.47
N LYS A 75 -13.30 5.86 23.94
CA LYS A 75 -12.42 6.69 23.11
C LYS A 75 -10.98 6.48 23.57
N VAL A 76 -10.07 6.46 22.61
CA VAL A 76 -8.64 6.24 22.84
C VAL A 76 -7.85 7.21 22.00
N TRP A 77 -6.77 7.74 22.57
CA TRP A 77 -5.78 8.56 21.87
C TRP A 77 -4.38 8.03 22.15
N LEU A 78 -3.54 8.06 21.12
CA LEU A 78 -2.13 7.72 21.14
C LEU A 78 -1.35 8.97 20.70
N ASN A 79 -0.60 9.58 21.62
CA ASN A 79 0.02 10.91 21.42
C ASN A 79 -0.99 11.97 20.89
N GLY A 80 -2.21 11.96 21.41
CA GLY A 80 -3.28 12.87 20.99
C GLY A 80 -3.96 12.51 19.65
N VAL A 81 -3.51 11.48 18.94
CA VAL A 81 -4.16 10.96 17.73
C VAL A 81 -5.22 9.94 18.12
N GLU A 82 -6.48 10.17 17.73
CA GLU A 82 -7.57 9.24 18.06
C GLU A 82 -7.35 7.87 17.41
N ALA A 83 -7.52 6.79 18.17
CA ALA A 83 -7.58 5.43 17.66
C ALA A 83 -9.03 4.93 17.74
N TYR A 84 -9.52 4.32 16.66
CA TYR A 84 -10.92 3.91 16.53
C TYR A 84 -11.23 2.72 17.42
N THR A 85 -12.21 2.89 18.30
CA THR A 85 -12.71 1.87 19.24
C THR A 85 -13.96 1.17 18.67
N GLY A 86 -14.69 0.42 19.51
CA GLY A 86 -15.89 -0.30 19.10
C GLY A 86 -15.61 -1.75 18.68
N ILE A 87 -14.37 -2.19 18.81
CA ILE A 87 -13.92 -3.55 18.57
C ILE A 87 -13.48 -4.08 19.94
N ALA A 88 -14.35 -4.83 20.62
CA ALA A 88 -14.13 -5.33 21.97
C ALA A 88 -13.79 -4.22 23.01
N ALA A 89 -13.02 -4.54 24.06
CA ALA A 89 -12.89 -3.70 25.26
C ALA A 89 -11.61 -2.86 25.31
N VAL A 90 -10.50 -3.37 24.78
CA VAL A 90 -9.17 -2.74 24.85
C VAL A 90 -8.43 -2.85 23.51
N ASP A 91 -9.18 -3.10 22.44
CA ASP A 91 -8.68 -3.19 21.08
C ASP A 91 -9.07 -1.93 20.33
N VAL A 92 -8.14 -1.45 19.51
CA VAL A 92 -8.33 -0.27 18.66
C VAL A 92 -7.76 -0.50 17.28
N TYR A 93 -8.22 0.30 16.33
CA TYR A 93 -7.56 0.47 15.04
C TYR A 93 -7.04 1.90 14.92
N LEU A 94 -5.76 2.08 14.60
CA LEU A 94 -5.16 3.37 14.32
C LEU A 94 -4.90 3.51 12.82
N GLY A 95 -5.62 4.42 12.16
CA GLY A 95 -5.42 4.70 10.74
C GLY A 95 -4.23 5.64 10.50
N ALA A 96 -3.40 5.36 9.50
CA ALA A 96 -2.19 6.15 9.22
C ALA A 96 -2.47 7.62 8.88
N GLY A 97 -3.62 7.91 8.28
CA GLY A 97 -4.05 9.27 7.94
C GLY A 97 -4.78 10.02 9.07
N GLN A 98 -5.01 9.39 10.22
CA GLN A 98 -5.74 10.03 11.32
C GLN A 98 -4.91 11.17 11.93
N LEU A 99 -5.54 12.32 12.15
CA LEU A 99 -4.90 13.51 12.69
C LEU A 99 -5.18 13.64 14.19
N PRO A 100 -4.29 14.31 14.96
CA PRO A 100 -4.62 14.70 16.31
C PRO A 100 -5.70 15.79 16.30
N GLU A 101 -6.58 15.81 17.31
CA GLU A 101 -7.67 16.79 17.42
C GLU A 101 -7.17 18.25 17.44
N SER A 102 -5.92 18.46 17.87
CA SER A 102 -5.27 19.76 17.93
C SER A 102 -4.68 20.24 16.60
N ASP A 103 -4.67 19.41 15.54
CA ASP A 103 -4.12 19.84 14.24
C ASP A 103 -4.99 20.98 13.66
N PRO A 104 -4.39 22.08 13.15
CA PRO A 104 -5.15 23.17 12.55
C PRO A 104 -5.74 22.81 11.17
N GLU A 105 -5.37 21.65 10.61
CA GLU A 105 -5.73 21.17 9.29
C GLU A 105 -5.49 22.27 8.24
N ASN A 106 -6.47 22.50 7.37
CA ASN A 106 -6.43 23.54 6.33
C ASN A 106 -7.09 24.87 6.77
N LYS A 107 -7.26 25.13 8.08
CA LYS A 107 -7.77 26.44 8.58
C LYS A 107 -6.89 27.62 8.11
N VAL A 108 -5.58 27.41 8.07
CA VAL A 108 -4.63 28.29 7.37
C VAL A 108 -4.04 27.48 6.22
N TYR A 109 -4.50 27.73 5.00
CA TYR A 109 -4.14 26.93 3.83
C TYR A 109 -2.82 27.39 3.20
N PRO A 110 -1.90 26.46 2.83
CA PRO A 110 -1.99 25.01 3.03
C PRO A 110 -1.55 24.56 4.43
N GLY A 111 -2.29 23.61 5.02
CA GLY A 111 -1.96 22.99 6.31
C GLY A 111 -0.67 22.17 6.27
N ARG A 112 -0.01 21.99 7.43
CA ARG A 112 1.27 21.26 7.52
C ARG A 112 1.11 19.76 7.79
N PHE A 113 0.09 19.36 8.56
CA PHE A 113 -0.17 17.97 8.95
C PHE A 113 1.06 17.27 9.55
N SER A 114 1.72 17.92 10.50
CA SER A 114 3.06 17.54 10.98
C SER A 114 3.12 16.23 11.78
N TYR A 115 1.98 15.73 12.24
CA TYR A 115 1.90 14.48 12.99
C TYR A 115 0.52 13.83 12.78
N GLY A 116 0.46 12.50 12.87
CA GLY A 116 -0.75 11.73 12.63
C GLY A 116 -0.50 10.24 12.87
N GLY A 117 -1.49 9.39 12.58
CA GLY A 117 -1.45 7.97 12.92
C GLY A 117 -0.25 7.23 12.32
N GLY A 118 0.19 7.59 11.11
CA GLY A 118 1.39 7.02 10.49
C GLY A 118 2.65 7.33 11.30
N HIS A 119 2.74 8.53 11.87
CA HIS A 119 3.86 8.92 12.72
C HIS A 119 3.84 8.16 14.05
N VAL A 120 2.66 7.98 14.65
CA VAL A 120 2.50 7.16 15.87
C VAL A 120 2.90 5.70 15.61
N ILE A 121 2.48 5.11 14.49
CA ILE A 121 2.86 3.74 14.12
C ILE A 121 4.38 3.63 13.94
N GLN A 122 5.00 4.60 13.25
CA GLN A 122 6.45 4.63 13.12
C GLN A 122 7.15 4.76 14.47
N ASP A 123 6.66 5.63 15.35
CA ASP A 123 7.23 5.86 16.68
C ASP A 123 7.13 4.59 17.55
N LEU A 124 6.00 3.86 17.51
CA LEU A 124 5.85 2.56 18.17
C LEU A 124 6.89 1.55 17.67
N VAL A 125 7.02 1.40 16.35
CA VAL A 125 8.00 0.47 15.73
C VAL A 125 9.44 0.90 16.02
N ALA A 126 9.70 2.19 16.22
CA ALA A 126 10.99 2.70 16.65
C ALA A 126 11.27 2.52 18.15
N GLY A 127 10.38 1.86 18.90
CA GLY A 127 10.52 1.62 20.33
C GLY A 127 10.33 2.87 21.19
N LYS A 128 9.68 3.92 20.67
CA LYS A 128 9.44 5.14 21.43
C LYS A 128 8.27 4.98 22.38
N GLU A 129 8.32 5.73 23.46
CA GLU A 129 7.22 5.91 24.39
C GLU A 129 6.06 6.69 23.75
N ILE A 130 4.85 6.14 23.89
CA ILE A 130 3.60 6.72 23.40
C ILE A 130 2.67 6.96 24.59
N ARG A 131 2.13 8.17 24.70
CA ARG A 131 1.10 8.50 25.67
C ARG A 131 -0.23 7.88 25.22
N LEU A 132 -0.75 6.95 26.01
CA LEU A 132 -2.06 6.33 25.86
C LEU A 132 -3.06 7.04 26.78
N GLU A 133 -4.12 7.58 26.19
CA GLU A 133 -5.25 8.16 26.90
C GLU A 133 -6.53 7.42 26.51
N ALA A 134 -7.37 7.07 27.47
CA ALA A 134 -8.65 6.44 27.20
C ALA A 134 -9.76 6.93 28.13
N VAL A 135 -10.97 7.05 27.57
CA VAL A 135 -12.20 7.36 28.30
C VAL A 135 -13.21 6.23 28.09
N ALA A 136 -13.94 5.89 29.16
CA ALA A 136 -14.92 4.82 29.20
C ALA A 136 -16.17 5.25 30.00
N TYR A 137 -17.29 4.58 29.75
CA TYR A 137 -18.56 4.85 30.47
C TYR A 137 -18.68 4.07 31.78
N GLY A 138 -17.82 3.08 32.01
CA GLY A 138 -17.86 2.19 33.15
C GLY A 138 -19.02 1.18 33.08
N THR A 139 -18.74 -0.07 33.45
CA THR A 139 -19.73 -1.13 33.65
C THR A 139 -19.32 -1.96 34.86
N ASP A 140 -20.16 -2.89 35.32
CA ASP A 140 -19.79 -3.77 36.44
C ASP A 140 -18.54 -4.60 36.13
N CYS A 141 -18.40 -5.11 34.89
CA CYS A 141 -17.20 -5.83 34.45
C CYS A 141 -15.96 -4.94 34.21
N TYR A 142 -16.17 -3.64 33.97
CA TYR A 142 -15.15 -2.70 33.52
C TYR A 142 -15.35 -1.35 34.23
N PRO A 143 -15.10 -1.29 35.55
CA PRO A 143 -15.51 -0.14 36.35
C PRO A 143 -14.64 1.09 36.10
N ASN A 144 -13.42 0.93 35.56
CA ASN A 144 -12.55 2.06 35.28
C ASN A 144 -13.11 2.91 34.13
N ARG A 145 -13.12 4.23 34.33
CA ARG A 145 -13.70 5.22 33.40
C ARG A 145 -12.67 6.09 32.69
N LYS A 146 -11.42 6.11 33.18
CA LYS A 146 -10.34 6.89 32.58
C LYS A 146 -9.02 6.12 32.73
N LEU A 147 -8.20 6.15 31.70
CA LEU A 147 -6.81 5.69 31.76
C LEU A 147 -5.92 6.73 31.11
N GLU A 148 -4.77 6.97 31.70
CA GLU A 148 -3.72 7.81 31.16
C GLU A 148 -2.38 7.22 31.60
N THR A 149 -1.57 6.79 30.62
CA THR A 149 -0.29 6.13 30.88
C THR A 149 0.64 6.30 29.67
N ILE A 150 1.88 5.85 29.82
CA ILE A 150 2.84 5.70 28.73
C ILE A 150 2.96 4.21 28.41
N ILE A 151 3.10 3.87 27.13
CA ILE A 151 3.35 2.51 26.63
C ILE A 151 4.43 2.53 25.55
N THR A 152 5.06 1.38 25.35
CA THR A 152 5.89 1.04 24.20
C THR A 152 5.24 -0.10 23.41
N LEU A 153 5.83 -0.48 22.28
CA LEU A 153 5.36 -1.63 21.50
C LEU A 153 5.53 -2.97 22.25
N ASP A 154 6.47 -3.05 23.20
CA ASP A 154 6.71 -4.25 24.01
C ASP A 154 5.67 -4.41 25.13
N ASP A 155 5.02 -3.32 25.55
CA ASP A 155 4.03 -3.32 26.64
C ASP A 155 2.64 -3.83 26.19
N VAL A 156 2.37 -3.89 24.88
CA VAL A 156 1.06 -4.29 24.35
C VAL A 156 1.01 -5.78 24.03
N ASN A 157 -0.15 -6.41 24.20
CA ASN A 157 -0.30 -7.84 23.95
C ASN A 157 -0.10 -8.15 22.45
N GLU A 158 -0.88 -7.47 21.62
CA GLU A 158 -0.91 -7.67 20.17
C GLU A 158 -0.82 -6.32 19.46
N ALA A 159 -0.03 -6.29 18.39
CA ALA A 159 0.06 -5.16 17.49
C ALA A 159 0.35 -5.67 16.08
N PHE A 160 -0.60 -5.49 15.16
CA PHE A 160 -0.43 -5.93 13.78
C PHE A 160 -0.95 -4.89 12.81
N MET A 161 -0.25 -4.72 11.70
CA MET A 161 -0.75 -3.91 10.59
C MET A 161 -1.88 -4.65 9.90
N PHE A 162 -2.96 -3.94 9.59
CA PHE A 162 -3.95 -4.38 8.64
C PHE A 162 -4.23 -3.24 7.67
N ASN A 163 -3.73 -3.38 6.45
CA ASN A 163 -3.85 -2.34 5.44
C ASN A 163 -4.90 -2.80 4.44
N PRO A 164 -6.11 -2.20 4.41
CA PRO A 164 -7.21 -2.65 3.55
C PRO A 164 -6.96 -2.38 2.06
N ARG A 165 -5.91 -1.62 1.69
CA ARG A 165 -5.57 -1.32 0.31
C ARG A 165 -4.13 -0.80 0.20
N ASN A 166 -3.25 -1.55 -0.41
CA ASN A 166 -1.83 -1.23 -0.64
C ASN A 166 -1.41 -1.75 -2.03
N ALA A 167 -0.14 -1.51 -2.39
CA ALA A 167 0.50 -2.04 -3.60
C ALA A 167 -0.36 -1.94 -4.87
N TYR A 168 -0.80 -0.72 -5.21
CA TYR A 168 -1.65 -0.47 -6.38
C TYR A 168 -1.00 -0.98 -7.68
N GLN A 169 -1.78 -1.69 -8.50
CA GLN A 169 -1.40 -2.12 -9.84
C GLN A 169 -1.56 -0.93 -10.78
N ASN A 170 -0.43 -0.35 -11.17
CA ASN A 170 -0.34 0.91 -11.92
C ASN A 170 -1.02 2.10 -11.19
N TYR A 171 -0.81 3.31 -11.72
CA TYR A 171 -1.30 4.54 -11.12
C TYR A 171 -1.47 5.65 -12.16
N ASN A 172 -1.92 6.83 -11.75
CA ASN A 172 -1.99 8.01 -12.63
C ASN A 172 -0.67 8.81 -12.62
N CYS A 173 -0.37 9.46 -13.74
CA CYS A 173 0.56 10.59 -13.79
C CYS A 173 -0.23 11.89 -13.62
N ALA A 174 -0.12 12.52 -12.46
CA ALA A 174 -0.89 13.69 -12.05
C ALA A 174 -0.26 15.00 -12.55
N VAL A 175 -1.06 15.84 -13.21
CA VAL A 175 -0.68 17.18 -13.66
C VAL A 175 -1.73 18.22 -13.25
N ASN A 176 -1.43 19.49 -13.48
CA ASN A 176 -2.33 20.60 -13.15
C ASN A 176 -2.42 21.57 -14.34
N LEU A 177 -3.55 21.58 -15.03
CA LEU A 177 -3.85 22.51 -16.12
C LEU A 177 -4.29 23.90 -15.62
N GLY A 178 -4.70 24.01 -14.36
CA GLY A 178 -5.19 25.24 -13.74
C GLY A 178 -4.12 26.31 -13.55
N ASP A 179 -4.54 27.42 -12.98
CA ASP A 179 -3.75 28.65 -12.84
C ASP A 179 -3.11 28.84 -11.45
N ARG A 180 -3.53 28.04 -10.46
CA ARG A 180 -3.02 28.03 -9.08
C ARG A 180 -2.37 26.68 -8.70
N PRO A 181 -1.46 26.64 -7.71
CA PRO A 181 -0.91 25.38 -7.21
C PRO A 181 -1.99 24.50 -6.56
N LEU A 182 -1.82 23.19 -6.68
CA LEU A 182 -2.63 22.18 -6.03
C LEU A 182 -1.80 21.38 -5.05
N TYR A 183 -2.39 21.09 -3.89
CA TYR A 183 -1.81 20.31 -2.81
C TYR A 183 -2.60 19.00 -2.71
N THR A 184 -1.97 17.89 -3.10
CA THR A 184 -2.66 16.61 -3.36
C THR A 184 -1.90 15.44 -2.73
N TYR A 185 -2.47 14.24 -2.72
CA TYR A 185 -1.73 13.01 -2.37
C TYR A 185 -0.59 12.67 -3.35
N MET A 186 -0.56 13.31 -4.53
CA MET A 186 0.54 13.22 -5.49
C MET A 186 1.59 14.30 -5.26
N GLY A 187 1.55 14.97 -4.11
CA GLY A 187 2.40 16.11 -3.78
C GLY A 187 1.88 17.41 -4.38
N ILE A 188 2.78 18.38 -4.51
CA ILE A 188 2.46 19.72 -5.03
C ILE A 188 2.47 19.67 -6.56
N LEU A 189 1.34 20.03 -7.17
CA LEU A 189 1.20 20.18 -8.62
C LEU A 189 1.16 21.66 -8.98
N ARG A 190 2.20 22.13 -9.66
CA ARG A 190 2.38 23.52 -10.08
C ARG A 190 1.44 23.85 -11.25
N PRO A 191 0.88 25.07 -11.28
CA PRO A 191 -0.08 25.46 -12.30
C PRO A 191 0.50 25.41 -13.71
N ARG A 192 -0.40 25.32 -14.69
CA ARG A 192 -0.11 25.39 -16.13
C ARG A 192 0.92 24.34 -16.55
N LEU A 193 0.75 23.08 -16.15
CA LEU A 193 1.68 21.97 -16.42
C LEU A 193 3.10 22.29 -15.92
N GLY A 194 3.23 22.77 -14.69
CA GLY A 194 4.53 23.11 -14.11
C GLY A 194 5.35 21.89 -13.68
N ASN A 195 4.69 20.78 -13.37
CA ASN A 195 5.29 19.46 -13.13
C ASN A 195 4.25 18.35 -13.32
N ALA A 196 4.75 17.12 -13.41
CA ALA A 196 3.97 15.89 -13.45
C ALA A 196 4.43 14.96 -12.32
N ALA A 197 3.53 14.55 -11.42
CA ALA A 197 3.86 13.63 -10.35
C ALA A 197 3.34 12.23 -10.66
N TYR A 198 4.15 11.20 -10.44
CA TYR A 198 3.77 9.82 -10.73
C TYR A 198 4.14 8.90 -9.58
N SER A 199 3.52 7.72 -9.53
CA SER A 199 3.80 6.70 -8.51
C SER A 199 3.86 5.31 -9.13
N THR A 200 4.51 4.43 -8.36
CA THR A 200 4.96 3.06 -8.59
C THR A 200 6.45 2.91 -8.92
N SER A 201 6.98 1.74 -8.59
CA SER A 201 8.37 1.35 -8.84
C SER A 201 8.60 0.84 -10.27
N GLY A 202 7.62 0.97 -11.18
CA GLY A 202 7.72 0.55 -12.58
C GLY A 202 8.01 -0.95 -12.66
N GLN A 203 9.05 -1.34 -13.39
CA GLN A 203 9.47 -2.75 -13.55
C GLN A 203 9.76 -3.50 -12.24
N LEU A 204 9.98 -2.81 -11.11
CA LEU A 204 10.12 -3.47 -9.80
C LEU A 204 8.78 -3.72 -9.08
N SER A 205 7.67 -3.19 -9.58
CA SER A 205 6.38 -3.24 -8.90
C SER A 205 5.81 -4.66 -8.85
N PRO A 206 5.40 -5.17 -7.67
CA PRO A 206 4.88 -6.52 -7.53
C PRO A 206 3.74 -6.86 -8.50
N LEU A 207 2.67 -6.07 -8.51
CA LEU A 207 1.49 -6.38 -9.33
C LEU A 207 1.67 -6.09 -10.82
N LEU A 208 2.73 -5.38 -11.23
CA LEU A 208 3.05 -5.23 -12.65
C LEU A 208 3.81 -6.45 -13.19
N ASN A 209 4.52 -7.16 -12.32
CA ASN A 209 5.20 -8.41 -12.64
C ASN A 209 4.31 -9.66 -12.52
N ASP A 210 3.12 -9.50 -11.93
CA ASP A 210 2.04 -10.50 -11.95
C ASP A 210 0.73 -9.85 -12.41
N PRO A 211 0.64 -9.41 -13.68
CA PRO A 211 -0.42 -8.54 -14.18
C PRO A 211 -1.81 -9.17 -14.10
N HIS A 212 -1.88 -10.51 -14.13
CA HIS A 212 -3.11 -11.29 -14.08
C HIS A 212 -3.32 -12.01 -12.75
N TYR A 213 -2.53 -11.72 -11.72
CA TYR A 213 -2.61 -12.32 -10.39
C TYR A 213 -2.56 -13.86 -10.45
N LYS A 214 -1.63 -14.41 -11.23
CA LYS A 214 -1.43 -15.85 -11.43
C LYS A 214 -0.71 -16.51 -10.25
N THR A 215 0.05 -15.73 -9.48
CA THR A 215 0.85 -16.20 -8.34
C THR A 215 0.55 -15.46 -7.05
N ILE A 216 0.01 -14.24 -7.14
CA ILE A 216 -0.35 -13.43 -5.97
C ILE A 216 -1.83 -13.64 -5.66
N GLY A 217 -2.09 -14.20 -4.49
CA GLY A 217 -3.43 -14.42 -3.93
C GLY A 217 -3.46 -14.38 -2.40
N ILE A 218 -4.61 -14.70 -1.82
CA ILE A 218 -4.78 -14.77 -0.37
C ILE A 218 -3.78 -15.79 0.20
N GLY A 219 -3.09 -15.42 1.28
CA GLY A 219 -2.07 -16.24 1.92
C GLY A 219 -0.68 -16.11 1.30
N THR A 220 -0.49 -15.31 0.23
CA THR A 220 0.84 -15.03 -0.32
C THR A 220 1.70 -14.35 0.74
N ARG A 221 2.81 -14.99 1.12
CA ARG A 221 3.79 -14.50 2.08
C ARG A 221 4.64 -13.40 1.41
N ILE A 222 4.81 -12.30 2.12
CA ILE A 222 5.45 -11.09 1.59
C ILE A 222 6.44 -10.49 2.59
N PHE A 223 7.37 -9.69 2.09
CA PHE A 223 8.05 -8.67 2.90
C PHE A 223 7.06 -7.53 3.13
N LEU A 224 6.81 -7.18 4.40
CA LEU A 224 5.95 -6.06 4.77
C LEU A 224 6.58 -5.26 5.90
N GLY A 225 6.88 -3.99 5.65
CA GLY A 225 7.37 -3.08 6.70
C GLY A 225 8.68 -3.50 7.35
N GLY A 226 9.51 -4.33 6.72
CA GLY A 226 10.75 -4.87 7.33
C GLY A 226 10.60 -6.25 7.97
N GLY A 227 9.37 -6.71 8.16
CA GLY A 227 9.06 -8.05 8.68
C GLY A 227 8.39 -8.95 7.64
N ILE A 228 7.81 -10.04 8.13
CA ILE A 228 6.99 -10.96 7.33
C ILE A 228 5.53 -10.54 7.43
N GLY A 229 4.85 -10.48 6.28
CA GLY A 229 3.42 -10.29 6.19
C GLY A 229 2.78 -11.24 5.19
N TYR A 230 1.48 -11.06 4.98
CA TYR A 230 0.68 -11.85 4.05
C TYR A 230 -0.32 -10.98 3.30
N VAL A 231 -0.65 -11.39 2.07
CA VAL A 231 -1.85 -10.89 1.38
C VAL A 231 -3.07 -11.47 2.08
N ALA A 232 -3.89 -10.59 2.66
CA ALA A 232 -5.09 -10.96 3.40
C ALA A 232 -6.34 -10.99 2.50
N TRP A 233 -6.38 -10.14 1.46
CA TRP A 233 -7.51 -10.00 0.53
C TRP A 233 -7.09 -9.21 -0.72
N ASN A 234 -8.00 -9.04 -1.69
CA ASN A 234 -7.73 -8.28 -2.92
C ASN A 234 -7.63 -6.75 -2.72
N GLY A 235 -8.00 -6.18 -1.58
CA GLY A 235 -7.98 -4.72 -1.37
C GLY A 235 -9.27 -3.99 -1.77
N THR A 236 -9.62 -2.95 -1.03
CA THR A 236 -10.93 -2.27 -1.12
C THR A 236 -11.19 -1.49 -2.41
N GLN A 237 -10.16 -1.27 -3.24
CA GLN A 237 -10.28 -0.68 -4.57
C GLN A 237 -9.64 -1.54 -5.66
N HIS A 238 -9.72 -2.85 -5.50
CA HIS A 238 -9.25 -3.79 -6.51
C HIS A 238 -10.12 -3.77 -7.77
N HIS A 239 -9.62 -3.15 -8.85
CA HIS A 239 -10.33 -3.06 -10.12
C HIS A 239 -9.52 -3.70 -11.25
N PRO A 240 -9.60 -5.03 -11.45
CA PRO A 240 -8.76 -5.73 -12.40
C PRO A 240 -9.26 -5.63 -13.85
N ASN A 241 -10.54 -5.24 -14.05
CA ASN A 241 -11.24 -5.17 -15.34
C ASN A 241 -11.01 -3.83 -16.06
N VAL A 242 -9.75 -3.43 -16.23
CA VAL A 242 -9.36 -2.21 -16.97
C VAL A 242 -8.65 -2.55 -18.29
N SER A 243 -8.46 -1.55 -19.16
CA SER A 243 -7.66 -1.69 -20.38
C SER A 243 -6.23 -2.13 -20.06
N ARG A 244 -5.71 -3.05 -20.86
CA ARG A 244 -4.38 -3.66 -20.71
C ARG A 244 -3.64 -3.61 -22.04
N GLY A 245 -2.32 -3.44 -21.99
CA GLY A 245 -1.45 -3.54 -23.16
C GLY A 245 -1.28 -4.99 -23.62
N GLU A 246 -0.54 -5.18 -24.72
CA GLU A 246 -0.24 -6.51 -25.28
C GLU A 246 0.51 -7.42 -24.29
N ASN A 247 1.29 -6.84 -23.38
CA ASN A 247 1.99 -7.53 -22.29
C ASN A 247 1.10 -7.85 -21.07
N GLY A 248 -0.21 -7.58 -21.14
CA GLY A 248 -1.17 -7.82 -20.05
C GLY A 248 -1.17 -6.77 -18.94
N VAL A 249 -0.19 -5.86 -18.93
CA VAL A 249 -0.06 -4.79 -17.94
C VAL A 249 -1.20 -3.79 -18.10
N PRO A 250 -1.91 -3.40 -17.01
CA PRO A 250 -2.98 -2.41 -17.13
C PRO A 250 -2.42 -1.04 -17.49
N GLN A 251 -3.16 -0.27 -18.28
CA GLN A 251 -2.76 1.08 -18.72
C GLN A 251 -3.29 2.19 -17.81
N THR A 252 -4.10 1.83 -16.80
CA THR A 252 -4.71 2.73 -15.81
C THR A 252 -4.65 2.07 -14.42
N PRO A 253 -4.97 2.79 -13.32
CA PRO A 253 -4.99 2.19 -11.99
C PRO A 253 -5.96 0.99 -11.93
N ALA A 254 -5.48 -0.14 -11.45
CA ALA A 254 -6.18 -1.42 -11.51
C ALA A 254 -6.35 -2.09 -10.13
N GLY A 255 -5.79 -3.29 -9.94
CA GLY A 255 -5.86 -4.02 -8.67
C GLY A 255 -5.12 -3.36 -7.52
N THR A 256 -5.43 -3.83 -6.31
CA THR A 256 -4.73 -3.49 -5.07
C THR A 256 -4.51 -4.76 -4.25
N LEU A 257 -3.95 -4.65 -3.05
CA LEU A 257 -3.85 -5.74 -2.08
C LEU A 257 -4.32 -5.28 -0.70
N SER A 258 -5.07 -6.10 0.02
CA SER A 258 -5.11 -5.99 1.48
C SER A 258 -3.97 -6.80 2.05
N VAL A 259 -3.21 -6.26 2.99
CA VAL A 259 -2.07 -6.95 3.61
C VAL A 259 -2.15 -6.90 5.13
N ILE A 260 -1.64 -7.95 5.76
CA ILE A 260 -1.57 -8.11 7.22
C ILE A 260 -0.15 -8.51 7.61
N GLY A 261 0.34 -8.03 8.76
CA GLY A 261 1.63 -8.45 9.29
C GLY A 261 1.84 -7.99 10.73
N ASP A 262 2.68 -8.72 11.45
CA ASP A 262 3.02 -8.44 12.84
C ASP A 262 3.88 -7.17 12.94
N LEU A 263 3.37 -6.16 13.65
CA LEU A 263 4.05 -4.87 13.79
C LEU A 263 5.33 -5.01 14.63
N LYS A 264 5.41 -6.00 15.53
CA LYS A 264 6.56 -6.26 16.40
C LYS A 264 7.79 -6.79 15.65
N GLN A 265 7.61 -7.26 14.41
CA GLN A 265 8.70 -7.72 13.54
C GLN A 265 9.15 -6.66 12.52
N MET A 266 8.49 -5.51 12.49
CA MET A 266 8.72 -4.47 11.50
C MET A 266 9.85 -3.53 11.91
N ASP A 267 10.34 -2.75 10.95
CA ASP A 267 11.47 -1.84 11.13
C ASP A 267 11.05 -0.42 10.72
N PRO A 268 11.40 0.61 11.51
CA PRO A 268 10.90 1.98 11.32
C PRO A 268 11.50 2.65 10.09
N ASN A 269 12.50 2.05 9.44
CA ASN A 269 12.96 2.49 8.14
C ASN A 269 11.93 2.16 7.06
N TRP A 270 11.18 1.07 7.18
CA TRP A 270 10.24 0.59 6.16
C TRP A 270 8.79 0.97 6.43
N LEU A 271 8.53 1.59 7.58
CA LEU A 271 7.27 2.21 7.98
C LEU A 271 7.55 3.65 8.40
N VAL A 272 7.31 4.61 7.51
CA VAL A 272 7.70 6.01 7.73
C VAL A 272 6.47 6.90 7.69
N GLY A 273 6.17 7.61 8.79
CA GLY A 273 5.15 8.65 8.82
C GLY A 273 5.53 9.79 7.86
N LEU A 274 4.55 10.28 7.10
CA LEU A 274 4.74 11.35 6.12
C LEU A 274 3.69 12.44 6.29
N SER A 275 4.09 13.67 5.98
CA SER A 275 3.23 14.85 5.97
C SER A 275 3.13 15.43 4.56
N TYR A 276 1.93 15.47 4.01
CA TYR A 276 1.64 16.11 2.73
C TYR A 276 1.00 17.47 2.98
N ILE A 277 1.75 18.53 2.72
CA ILE A 277 1.28 19.93 2.86
C ILE A 277 -0.02 20.10 2.08
N GLY A 278 -1.04 20.68 2.73
CA GLY A 278 -2.36 20.96 2.16
C GLY A 278 -3.26 19.74 1.95
N TYR A 279 -2.77 18.52 2.16
CA TYR A 279 -3.50 17.27 1.92
C TYR A 279 -3.76 16.44 3.19
N GLY A 280 -2.73 16.10 3.97
CA GLY A 280 -2.90 15.25 5.15
C GLY A 280 -1.64 14.53 5.62
N ALA A 281 -1.76 13.83 6.75
CA ALA A 281 -0.77 12.85 7.18
C ALA A 281 -0.98 11.51 6.46
N THR A 282 0.07 10.72 6.33
CA THR A 282 0.05 9.38 5.74
C THR A 282 1.26 8.57 6.25
N MET A 283 1.48 7.38 5.68
CA MET A 283 2.67 6.56 5.92
C MET A 283 3.20 6.00 4.60
N ALA A 284 4.52 5.97 4.44
CA ALA A 284 5.17 5.14 3.44
C ALA A 284 5.42 3.73 3.97
N VAL A 285 5.05 2.74 3.17
CA VAL A 285 5.14 1.31 3.53
C VAL A 285 6.01 0.58 2.50
N GLY A 286 6.95 -0.22 2.99
CA GLY A 286 7.73 -1.14 2.17
C GLY A 286 7.00 -2.47 1.96
N ILE A 287 6.82 -2.87 0.70
CA ILE A 287 6.24 -4.15 0.32
C ILE A 287 7.14 -4.82 -0.72
N GLY A 288 7.48 -6.09 -0.50
CA GLY A 288 8.16 -6.93 -1.48
C GLY A 288 7.44 -8.26 -1.61
N ILE A 289 7.27 -8.73 -2.85
CA ILE A 289 6.56 -9.98 -3.13
C ILE A 289 7.47 -10.88 -3.98
N PRO A 290 7.71 -12.12 -3.57
CA PRO A 290 8.39 -13.08 -4.41
C PRO A 290 7.41 -13.69 -5.41
N ILE A 291 7.76 -13.65 -6.68
CA ILE A 291 7.00 -14.29 -7.76
C ILE A 291 7.71 -15.61 -8.10
N PRO A 292 7.07 -16.75 -7.82
CA PRO A 292 7.62 -18.05 -8.18
C PRO A 292 7.54 -18.24 -9.69
N ILE A 293 8.65 -18.59 -10.32
CA ILE A 293 8.68 -18.87 -11.75
C ILE A 293 8.24 -20.31 -11.96
N LEU A 294 6.93 -20.50 -12.12
CA LEU A 294 6.34 -21.82 -12.30
C LEU A 294 6.49 -22.31 -13.74
N ASP A 295 6.48 -21.42 -14.71
CA ASP A 295 6.61 -21.72 -16.14
C ASP A 295 7.13 -20.51 -16.92
N GLU A 296 7.21 -20.65 -18.23
CA GLU A 296 7.68 -19.60 -19.15
C GLU A 296 6.72 -18.40 -19.23
N GLU A 297 5.41 -18.61 -19.04
CA GLU A 297 4.41 -17.52 -19.05
C GLU A 297 4.62 -16.60 -17.85
N ILE A 298 4.80 -17.16 -16.65
CA ILE A 298 5.08 -16.37 -15.45
C ILE A 298 6.39 -15.59 -15.62
N LEU A 299 7.43 -16.22 -16.17
CA LEU A 299 8.69 -15.50 -16.43
C LEU A 299 8.47 -14.31 -17.38
N HIS A 300 7.66 -14.49 -18.43
CA HIS A 300 7.34 -13.42 -19.37
C HIS A 300 6.77 -12.18 -18.69
N TYR A 301 5.84 -12.37 -17.75
CA TYR A 301 5.26 -11.27 -16.99
C TYR A 301 6.27 -10.58 -16.07
N THR A 302 7.21 -11.33 -15.48
CA THR A 302 8.24 -10.75 -14.60
C THR A 302 9.36 -10.00 -15.33
N ALA A 303 9.43 -10.11 -16.65
CA ALA A 303 10.44 -9.41 -17.46
C ALA A 303 9.94 -8.09 -18.06
N VAL A 304 8.85 -7.52 -17.50
CA VAL A 304 8.29 -6.25 -17.93
C VAL A 304 9.30 -5.11 -17.79
N LYS A 305 9.41 -4.26 -18.82
CA LYS A 305 10.32 -3.11 -18.82
C LYS A 305 9.57 -1.81 -18.61
N ASP A 306 10.26 -0.80 -18.06
CA ASP A 306 9.68 0.53 -17.87
C ASP A 306 9.16 1.20 -19.16
N GLU A 307 9.70 0.87 -20.34
CA GLU A 307 9.22 1.39 -21.64
C GLU A 307 7.88 0.78 -22.08
N ASP A 308 7.51 -0.36 -21.51
CA ASP A 308 6.29 -1.11 -21.84
C ASP A 308 5.20 -0.94 -20.78
N ILE A 309 5.47 -0.13 -19.74
CA ILE A 309 4.50 0.20 -18.68
C ILE A 309 4.01 1.63 -18.94
N TYR A 310 2.73 1.76 -19.25
CA TYR A 310 2.09 3.05 -19.54
C TYR A 310 1.12 3.42 -18.43
N CYS A 311 0.99 4.71 -18.15
CA CYS A 311 0.00 5.26 -17.23
C CYS A 311 -0.69 6.48 -17.83
N PRO A 312 -1.93 6.80 -17.42
CA PRO A 312 -2.65 7.93 -17.96
C PRO A 312 -2.15 9.22 -17.33
N ILE A 313 -2.03 10.25 -18.17
CA ILE A 313 -1.78 11.61 -17.71
C ILE A 313 -3.14 12.22 -17.34
N VAL A 314 -3.30 12.62 -16.08
CA VAL A 314 -4.58 13.07 -15.54
C VAL A 314 -4.43 14.47 -14.96
N ASP A 315 -5.31 15.38 -15.38
CA ASP A 315 -5.43 16.70 -14.77
C ASP A 315 -6.12 16.62 -13.40
N PHE A 316 -5.50 17.19 -12.38
CA PHE A 316 -6.02 17.23 -11.01
C PHE A 316 -6.75 18.54 -10.69
N PHE A 317 -6.81 19.50 -11.61
CA PHE A 317 -7.54 20.75 -11.41
C PHE A 317 -9.05 20.57 -11.62
N GLU A 318 -9.45 20.04 -12.78
CA GLU A 318 -10.85 19.75 -13.08
C GLU A 318 -11.11 18.27 -13.38
N GLY A 319 -10.17 17.58 -14.04
CA GLY A 319 -10.34 16.21 -14.50
C GLY A 319 -10.65 15.25 -13.35
N TYR A 320 -9.68 15.05 -12.45
CA TYR A 320 -9.79 14.15 -11.30
C TYR A 320 -10.92 14.51 -10.32
N PRO A 321 -11.02 15.74 -9.75
CA PRO A 321 -11.98 16.04 -8.70
C PRO A 321 -13.45 16.06 -9.17
N TYR A 322 -13.71 16.42 -10.42
CA TYR A 322 -15.06 16.52 -10.97
C TYR A 322 -15.39 15.43 -11.99
N LYS A 323 -14.49 14.45 -12.17
CA LYS A 323 -14.62 13.38 -13.16
C LYS A 323 -14.88 13.91 -14.57
N LYS A 324 -14.23 15.03 -14.93
CA LYS A 324 -14.28 15.53 -16.31
C LYS A 324 -13.35 14.68 -17.16
N ASP A 325 -13.84 14.23 -18.31
CA ASP A 325 -13.04 13.50 -19.26
C ASP A 325 -12.11 14.47 -20.01
N ILE A 326 -10.81 14.36 -19.74
CA ILE A 326 -9.76 15.20 -20.34
C ILE A 326 -8.64 14.25 -20.77
N ASP A 327 -8.54 14.04 -22.09
CA ASP A 327 -7.48 13.22 -22.66
C ASP A 327 -6.18 14.03 -22.78
N LEU A 328 -5.16 13.62 -22.01
CA LEU A 328 -3.79 14.14 -22.07
C LEU A 328 -2.80 13.08 -22.57
N GLY A 329 -3.29 11.91 -23.00
CA GLY A 329 -2.49 10.78 -23.43
C GLY A 329 -1.90 9.95 -22.29
N LEU A 330 -0.93 9.11 -22.66
CA LEU A 330 -0.21 8.20 -21.75
C LEU A 330 1.27 8.60 -21.66
N ALA A 331 1.89 8.30 -20.53
CA ALA A 331 3.35 8.35 -20.36
C ALA A 331 3.86 6.96 -19.97
N ASN A 332 5.03 6.55 -20.49
CA ASN A 332 5.68 5.32 -20.03
C ASN A 332 6.67 5.58 -18.88
N PHE A 333 6.97 4.54 -18.10
CA PHE A 333 7.82 4.67 -16.92
C PHE A 333 9.27 5.00 -17.24
N LYS A 334 9.78 4.66 -18.44
CA LYS A 334 11.13 5.03 -18.87
C LYS A 334 11.27 6.53 -19.02
N GLU A 335 10.30 7.17 -19.67
CA GLU A 335 10.26 8.64 -19.80
C GLU A 335 10.05 9.29 -18.43
N LEU A 336 9.10 8.80 -17.62
CA LEU A 336 8.85 9.33 -16.28
C LEU A 336 10.10 9.28 -15.39
N LYS A 337 10.88 8.19 -15.46
CA LYS A 337 12.14 8.03 -14.73
C LYS A 337 13.29 8.87 -15.29
N SER A 338 13.21 9.32 -16.55
CA SER A 338 14.19 10.24 -17.14
C SER A 338 14.15 11.65 -16.51
N GLY A 339 13.06 11.98 -15.81
CA GLY A 339 12.86 13.27 -15.15
C GLY A 339 12.04 14.27 -15.98
N ARG A 340 11.64 13.92 -17.21
CA ARG A 340 10.81 14.78 -18.09
C ARG A 340 9.92 13.97 -19.02
N ILE A 341 8.75 14.53 -19.33
CA ILE A 341 7.83 14.04 -20.38
C ILE A 341 7.35 15.21 -21.25
N ASN A 342 6.84 14.89 -22.45
CA ASN A 342 6.22 15.88 -23.33
C ASN A 342 4.69 15.79 -23.25
N ILE A 343 4.03 16.91 -22.97
CA ILE A 343 2.56 17.00 -22.91
C ILE A 343 2.15 18.17 -23.81
N ASN A 344 1.39 17.89 -24.89
CA ASN A 344 0.94 18.91 -25.84
C ASN A 344 2.06 19.83 -26.35
N GLY A 345 3.23 19.27 -26.66
CA GLY A 345 4.40 20.01 -27.13
C GLY A 345 5.18 20.77 -26.05
N LYS A 346 4.77 20.66 -24.78
CA LYS A 346 5.47 21.24 -23.63
C LYS A 346 6.27 20.18 -22.88
N GLN A 347 7.54 20.47 -22.62
CA GLN A 347 8.37 19.69 -21.70
C GLN A 347 7.98 19.95 -20.24
N VAL A 348 7.66 18.88 -19.51
CA VAL A 348 7.19 18.91 -18.12
C VAL A 348 8.11 18.05 -17.26
N VAL A 349 8.61 18.62 -16.16
CA VAL A 349 9.46 17.91 -15.19
C VAL A 349 8.63 16.88 -14.43
N THR A 350 9.15 15.67 -14.28
CA THR A 350 8.48 14.59 -13.56
C THR A 350 9.03 14.41 -12.14
N THR A 351 8.16 14.04 -11.20
CA THR A 351 8.52 13.82 -9.79
C THR A 351 7.92 12.49 -9.29
N PRO A 352 8.75 11.51 -8.88
CA PRO A 352 8.25 10.27 -8.31
C PRO A 352 7.73 10.47 -6.88
N GLN A 353 6.60 9.82 -6.55
CA GLN A 353 6.07 9.72 -5.18
C GLN A 353 6.59 8.47 -4.45
N SER A 354 6.92 7.42 -5.20
CA SER A 354 7.54 6.19 -4.67
C SER A 354 9.06 6.22 -4.83
N SER A 355 9.79 5.69 -3.87
CA SER A 355 11.25 5.67 -3.88
C SER A 355 11.80 4.41 -4.56
N TYR A 356 12.24 4.56 -5.80
CA TYR A 356 12.86 3.46 -6.57
C TYR A 356 14.11 2.86 -5.89
N PRO A 357 15.06 3.63 -5.32
CA PRO A 357 16.22 3.04 -4.64
C PRO A 357 15.83 2.16 -3.44
N ARG A 358 14.73 2.51 -2.76
CA ARG A 358 14.21 1.75 -1.62
C ARG A 358 13.46 0.51 -2.07
N ALA A 359 12.70 0.58 -3.17
CA ALA A 359 12.10 -0.57 -3.82
C ALA A 359 13.16 -1.61 -4.23
N LYS A 360 14.28 -1.15 -4.83
CA LYS A 360 15.42 -2.00 -5.16
C LYS A 360 16.00 -2.69 -3.93
N LYS A 361 16.23 -1.93 -2.85
CA LYS A 361 16.72 -2.49 -1.59
C LYS A 361 15.76 -3.53 -0.98
N ILE A 362 14.45 -3.32 -1.08
CA ILE A 362 13.45 -4.32 -0.64
C ILE A 362 13.56 -5.60 -1.46
N ALA A 363 13.62 -5.50 -2.79
CA ALA A 363 13.77 -6.67 -3.67
C ALA A 363 15.06 -7.44 -3.34
N SER A 364 16.18 -6.73 -3.11
CA SER A 364 17.44 -7.36 -2.68
C SER A 364 17.35 -8.02 -1.31
N ILE A 365 16.75 -7.38 -0.31
CA ILE A 365 16.56 -7.98 1.03
C ILE A 365 15.73 -9.27 0.93
N LEU A 366 14.64 -9.23 0.17
CA LEU A 366 13.79 -10.39 -0.04
C LEU A 366 14.53 -11.51 -0.79
N LYS A 367 15.32 -11.15 -1.82
CA LYS A 367 16.20 -12.09 -2.53
C LYS A 367 17.16 -12.77 -1.55
N ASP A 368 17.81 -12.00 -0.68
CA ASP A 368 18.76 -12.53 0.30
C ASP A 368 18.06 -13.45 1.31
N TRP A 369 16.86 -13.11 1.78
CA TRP A 369 16.11 -13.97 2.70
C TRP A 369 15.77 -15.32 2.07
N ILE A 370 15.36 -15.34 0.81
CA ILE A 370 14.99 -16.55 0.09
C ILE A 370 16.22 -17.39 -0.25
N ALA A 371 17.28 -16.76 -0.80
CA ALA A 371 18.51 -17.46 -1.16
C ALA A 371 19.18 -18.15 0.04
N ASN A 372 19.04 -17.58 1.24
CA ASN A 372 19.58 -18.13 2.48
C ASN A 372 18.59 -19.03 3.25
N GLY A 373 17.45 -19.43 2.66
CA GLY A 373 16.49 -20.32 3.30
C GLY A 373 15.73 -19.73 4.50
N LYS A 374 15.79 -18.40 4.70
CA LYS A 374 15.09 -17.70 5.79
C LYS A 374 13.64 -17.34 5.43
N PHE A 375 13.30 -17.46 4.15
CA PHE A 375 11.98 -17.16 3.62
C PHE A 375 11.59 -18.18 2.55
N GLU A 376 10.55 -18.95 2.84
CA GLU A 376 9.88 -19.84 1.88
C GLU A 376 8.75 -19.09 1.18
N ILE A 377 8.51 -19.42 -0.09
CA ILE A 377 7.35 -18.95 -0.84
C ILE A 377 6.10 -19.72 -0.42
N SER A 378 4.93 -19.15 -0.64
CA SER A 378 3.66 -19.77 -0.30
C SER A 378 2.76 -19.85 -1.52
N GLN A 379 2.12 -21.00 -1.74
CA GLN A 379 1.03 -21.10 -2.68
C GLN A 379 -0.18 -20.32 -2.14
N PRO A 380 -0.84 -19.47 -2.96
CA PRO A 380 -2.07 -18.83 -2.54
C PRO A 380 -3.15 -19.86 -2.20
N VAL A 381 -3.85 -19.63 -1.10
CA VAL A 381 -5.03 -20.46 -0.75
C VAL A 381 -6.23 -20.14 -1.64
N GLN A 382 -6.25 -18.92 -2.21
CA GLN A 382 -7.25 -18.47 -3.16
C GLN A 382 -6.66 -17.36 -4.04
N MET A 383 -6.87 -17.46 -5.35
CA MET A 383 -6.45 -16.43 -6.30
C MET A 383 -7.30 -15.15 -6.17
N LEU A 384 -6.70 -14.00 -6.46
CA LEU A 384 -7.45 -12.75 -6.51
C LEU A 384 -8.36 -12.72 -7.76
N PRO A 385 -9.43 -11.91 -7.73
CA PRO A 385 -10.24 -11.66 -8.93
C PRO A 385 -9.36 -11.14 -10.09
N GLY A 386 -9.40 -11.85 -11.23
CA GLY A 386 -8.60 -11.55 -12.41
C GLY A 386 -9.22 -10.49 -13.33
N ALA A 387 -8.56 -10.26 -14.47
CA ALA A 387 -9.01 -9.33 -15.51
C ALA A 387 -10.37 -9.71 -16.13
N ASP A 388 -10.83 -10.93 -15.87
CA ASP A 388 -12.10 -11.54 -16.27
C ASP A 388 -13.20 -11.47 -15.21
N ALA A 389 -12.90 -10.95 -14.00
CA ALA A 389 -13.79 -11.00 -12.84
C ALA A 389 -15.09 -10.16 -12.90
N ASN A 390 -15.37 -9.46 -14.00
CA ASN A 390 -16.56 -8.62 -14.22
C ASN A 390 -16.98 -7.77 -13.00
N ILE A 391 -16.02 -7.09 -12.37
CA ILE A 391 -16.23 -6.23 -11.20
C ILE A 391 -16.65 -4.83 -11.65
N ASP A 392 -17.77 -4.34 -11.13
CA ASP A 392 -18.26 -2.99 -11.37
C ASP A 392 -18.00 -2.07 -10.16
N PHE A 393 -17.39 -0.91 -10.41
CA PHE A 393 -17.03 0.08 -9.40
C PHE A 393 -18.14 1.11 -9.21
N LYS A 394 -18.79 1.05 -8.05
CA LYS A 394 -19.94 1.91 -7.74
C LYS A 394 -19.50 3.23 -7.13
N SER A 395 -20.07 4.32 -7.62
CA SER A 395 -19.99 5.62 -6.94
C SER A 395 -21.03 5.69 -5.82
N ILE A 396 -20.79 6.58 -4.84
CA ILE A 396 -21.79 6.91 -3.83
C ILE A 396 -23.06 7.41 -4.54
N PRO A 397 -24.23 6.83 -4.25
CA PRO A 397 -25.46 7.25 -4.90
C PRO A 397 -25.89 8.63 -4.40
N ASP A 398 -26.33 9.49 -5.31
CA ASP A 398 -26.92 10.79 -4.97
C ASP A 398 -28.39 10.59 -4.53
N ARG A 399 -28.58 10.26 -3.25
CA ARG A 399 -29.91 10.06 -2.63
C ARG A 399 -30.01 10.92 -1.38
N ARG A 400 -31.06 11.73 -1.26
CA ARG A 400 -31.36 12.49 -0.05
C ARG A 400 -32.07 11.58 0.98
N PRO A 401 -31.74 11.64 2.28
CA PRO A 401 -32.52 10.94 3.30
C PRO A 401 -33.94 11.50 3.34
N VAL A 402 -34.94 10.70 2.95
CA VAL A 402 -36.34 11.18 2.80
C VAL A 402 -37.06 11.32 4.15
N ASN A 403 -36.54 10.74 5.23
CA ASN A 403 -37.04 10.94 6.60
C ASN A 403 -35.84 11.09 7.53
N GLY A 404 -35.81 12.16 8.33
CA GLY A 404 -34.80 12.30 9.38
C GLY A 404 -34.80 11.03 10.24
N ILE A 405 -33.63 10.47 10.50
CA ILE A 405 -33.49 9.40 11.49
C ILE A 405 -33.94 10.01 12.82
N ILE A 406 -35.17 9.73 13.23
CA ILE A 406 -35.69 10.14 14.54
C ILE A 406 -34.94 9.29 15.55
N PHE A 407 -33.84 9.80 16.08
CA PHE A 407 -33.32 9.33 17.34
C PHE A 407 -34.37 9.69 18.38
N ASN A 408 -35.16 8.71 18.83
CA ASN A 408 -36.05 8.87 19.97
C ASN A 408 -35.20 9.17 21.21
N SER A 409 -34.88 10.44 21.44
CA SER A 409 -34.38 10.93 22.71
C SER A 409 -35.55 10.97 23.70
N ARG A 410 -36.08 9.80 24.07
CA ARG A 410 -36.85 9.68 25.31
C ARG A 410 -35.88 9.45 26.46
N MET A 411 -35.31 10.53 26.97
CA MET A 411 -34.94 10.65 28.39
C MET A 411 -34.94 12.12 28.79
N GLY A 412 -35.83 12.44 29.74
CA GLY A 412 -35.79 13.67 30.54
C GLY A 412 -37.05 14.52 30.44
N GLY A 413 -37.97 14.37 31.41
CA GLY A 413 -39.02 15.38 31.61
C GLY A 413 -40.24 15.03 32.45
N LYS A 414 -40.09 14.36 33.60
CA LYS A 414 -40.62 14.71 34.94
C LYS A 414 -40.71 13.48 35.85
#